data_AF-A0A388K5A1-F1
#
_entry.id   AF-A0A388K5A1-F1
#
_cell.length_a   1.000
_cell.length_b   1.000
_cell.length_c   1.000
_cell.angle_alpha   90.00
_cell.angle_beta   90.00
_cell.angle_gamma   90.00
#
_symmetry.space_group_name_H-M   'P 1'
#
loop_
_entity.id
_entity.type
_entity.pdbx_description
1 polymer ?
#
loop_
_entity_poly.entity_id
_entity_poly.type
_entity_poly.pdbx_seq_one_letter_code
_entity_poly.pdbx_strand_id
1 'polypeptide(L)'
;MKGGSVDPANSNAGDRRNDILELARAIREADNKKAQLPKVQVSVFDGTNASAWANKFEQLSSCCEWTSEKMLQMVKRYCIVLYKEEVSELVQASRDWPDFKAKLLDKYQLGDQLLDLADLRKVGRRKIGTAKQFLTEFERVVRLVPDLPDKDRYLIFLENFSEVEQRELMKDMTGRYDRPKIKENLLAGSFDQMLYRLLKQQKEDREKEGASADKDQAVYKTLIDMRNMMADMEEKLKLQVMMV
;
A
#
# COMPACT_ATOMS: atom_id res chain seq x y z
N MET A 1 82.00 -26.12 -43.94
CA MET A 1 80.77 -26.90 -43.67
C MET A 1 80.61 -26.98 -42.15
N LYS A 2 79.72 -26.17 -41.57
CA LYS A 2 78.40 -26.56 -40.99
C LYS A 2 78.51 -27.76 -40.04
N GLY A 3 78.06 -27.71 -38.78
CA GLY A 3 77.32 -26.67 -38.08
C GLY A 3 77.16 -27.01 -36.60
N GLY A 4 77.01 -25.97 -35.79
CA GLY A 4 76.58 -26.08 -34.39
C GLY A 4 75.07 -26.23 -34.30
N SER A 5 74.61 -27.22 -33.53
CA SER A 5 73.22 -27.35 -33.12
C SER A 5 73.04 -26.53 -31.84
N VAL A 6 72.22 -25.48 -31.92
CA VAL A 6 71.73 -24.74 -30.75
C VAL A 6 70.28 -25.16 -30.58
N ASP A 7 70.00 -25.90 -29.50
CA ASP A 7 68.65 -26.30 -29.11
C ASP A 7 67.86 -25.06 -28.63
N PRO A 8 66.75 -24.68 -29.28
CA PRO A 8 65.93 -23.55 -28.87
C PRO A 8 64.73 -24.05 -28.04
N ALA A 9 64.97 -24.65 -26.88
CA ALA A 9 63.88 -25.24 -26.09
C ALA A 9 63.66 -24.63 -24.70
N ASN A 10 64.55 -23.77 -24.19
CA ASN A 10 64.53 -23.42 -22.76
C ASN A 10 63.95 -22.04 -22.39
N SER A 11 63.57 -21.18 -23.34
CA SER A 11 63.02 -19.85 -23.03
C SER A 11 61.52 -19.85 -22.72
N ASN A 12 60.75 -20.81 -23.23
CA ASN A 12 59.29 -20.85 -23.10
C ASN A 12 58.81 -21.49 -21.77
N ALA A 13 59.66 -22.30 -21.13
CA ALA A 13 59.32 -22.95 -19.86
C ALA A 13 59.31 -21.98 -18.66
N GLY A 14 60.19 -20.97 -18.66
CA GLY A 14 60.22 -19.93 -17.63
C GLY A 14 59.03 -18.98 -17.72
N ASP A 15 58.65 -18.63 -18.95
CA ASP A 15 57.53 -17.73 -19.28
C ASP A 15 56.19 -18.31 -18.83
N ARG A 16 55.88 -19.55 -19.21
CA ARG A 16 54.67 -20.26 -18.75
C ARG A 16 54.59 -20.43 -17.25
N ARG A 17 55.74 -20.61 -16.58
CA ARG A 17 55.80 -20.77 -15.12
C ARG A 17 55.46 -19.46 -14.42
N ASN A 18 55.84 -18.33 -15.01
CA ASN A 18 55.48 -17.00 -14.56
C ASN A 18 53.97 -16.73 -14.76
N ASP A 19 53.41 -17.10 -15.91
CA ASP A 19 51.98 -16.95 -16.20
C ASP A 19 51.09 -17.73 -15.24
N ILE A 20 51.50 -18.96 -14.89
CA ILE A 20 50.79 -19.80 -13.92
C ILE A 20 50.80 -19.16 -12.52
N LEU A 21 51.91 -18.54 -12.12
CA LEU A 21 52.04 -17.87 -10.82
C LEU A 21 51.19 -16.59 -10.76
N GLU A 22 51.14 -15.82 -11.85
CA GLU A 22 50.27 -14.65 -11.97
C GLU A 22 48.79 -15.03 -11.94
N LEU A 23 48.38 -16.07 -12.68
CA LEU A 23 47.03 -16.62 -12.64
C LEU A 23 46.65 -17.11 -11.23
N ALA A 24 47.55 -17.83 -10.55
CA ALA A 24 47.31 -18.28 -9.18
C ALA A 24 47.19 -17.11 -8.20
N ARG A 25 47.92 -16.00 -8.42
CA ARG A 25 47.80 -14.79 -7.61
C ARG A 25 46.46 -14.10 -7.87
N ALA A 26 46.06 -13.96 -9.12
CA ALA A 26 44.77 -13.37 -9.51
C ALA A 26 43.57 -14.18 -8.99
N ILE A 27 43.65 -15.53 -9.00
CA ILE A 27 42.61 -16.40 -8.43
C ILE A 27 42.52 -16.22 -6.91
N ARG A 28 43.65 -16.23 -6.19
CA ARG A 28 43.64 -15.97 -4.73
C ARG A 28 43.12 -14.59 -4.39
N GLU A 29 43.42 -13.59 -5.21
CA GLU A 29 42.93 -12.22 -5.03
C GLU A 29 41.43 -12.09 -5.33
N ALA A 30 40.93 -12.82 -6.33
CA ALA A 30 39.50 -12.93 -6.62
C ALA A 30 38.73 -13.70 -5.53
N ASP A 31 39.32 -14.78 -4.99
CA ASP A 31 38.73 -15.56 -3.91
C ASP A 31 38.77 -14.81 -2.57
N ASN A 32 39.82 -14.04 -2.29
CA ASN A 32 39.85 -13.11 -1.16
C ASN A 32 38.77 -12.01 -1.31
N LYS A 33 38.54 -11.49 -2.52
CA LYS A 33 37.43 -10.57 -2.81
C LYS A 33 36.05 -11.23 -2.63
N LYS A 34 35.90 -12.52 -2.96
CA LYS A 34 34.66 -13.27 -2.68
C LYS A 34 34.47 -13.57 -1.20
N ALA A 35 35.54 -13.83 -0.45
CA ALA A 35 35.49 -13.98 1.00
C ALA A 35 35.15 -12.67 1.73
N GLN A 36 35.36 -11.53 1.07
CA GLN A 36 34.91 -10.19 1.49
C GLN A 36 33.45 -9.88 1.10
N LEU A 37 32.73 -10.78 0.41
CA LEU A 37 31.30 -10.59 0.18
C LEU A 37 30.58 -10.54 1.54
N PRO A 38 29.70 -9.56 1.76
CA PRO A 38 29.00 -9.42 3.03
C PRO A 38 28.21 -10.69 3.37
N LYS A 39 28.42 -11.23 4.57
CA LYS A 39 27.61 -12.32 5.14
C LYS A 39 26.16 -11.90 5.41
N VAL A 40 25.86 -10.60 5.31
CA VAL A 40 24.54 -10.04 5.60
C VAL A 40 23.60 -10.33 4.44
N GLN A 41 22.76 -11.36 4.58
CA GLN A 41 21.66 -11.63 3.66
C GLN A 41 20.49 -10.70 3.96
N VAL A 42 20.31 -9.68 3.11
CA VAL A 42 19.15 -8.78 3.18
C VAL A 42 18.02 -9.38 2.36
N SER A 43 16.87 -9.60 3.00
CA SER A 43 15.65 -10.02 2.30
C SER A 43 15.14 -8.91 1.39
N VAL A 44 14.37 -9.27 0.38
CA VAL A 44 13.71 -8.28 -0.47
C VAL A 44 12.59 -7.61 0.34
N PHE A 45 12.51 -6.28 0.29
CA PHE A 45 11.47 -5.49 0.93
C PHE A 45 10.11 -5.76 0.29
N ASP A 46 9.14 -6.12 1.11
CA ASP A 46 7.77 -6.47 0.74
C ASP A 46 6.72 -5.55 1.41
N GLY A 47 7.16 -4.41 1.93
CA GLY A 47 6.30 -3.44 2.62
C GLY A 47 5.91 -3.83 4.04
N THR A 48 6.51 -4.90 4.59
CA THR A 48 6.38 -5.29 5.99
C THR A 48 7.72 -5.09 6.72
N ASN A 49 7.66 -4.92 8.04
CA ASN A 49 8.79 -4.77 8.94
C ASN A 49 9.86 -3.79 8.42
N ALA A 50 9.44 -2.59 8.00
CA ALA A 50 10.30 -1.60 7.36
C ALA A 50 11.50 -1.21 8.23
N SER A 51 11.32 -1.13 9.55
CA SER A 51 12.39 -0.87 10.51
C SER A 51 13.46 -1.97 10.50
N ALA A 52 13.04 -3.23 10.67
CA ALA A 52 13.95 -4.37 10.71
C ALA A 52 14.66 -4.57 9.36
N TRP A 53 13.94 -4.36 8.26
CA TRP A 53 14.51 -4.42 6.92
C TRP A 53 15.55 -3.31 6.69
N ALA A 54 15.22 -2.05 7.01
CA ALA A 54 16.13 -0.92 6.85
C ALA A 54 17.42 -1.11 7.68
N ASN A 55 17.29 -1.61 8.92
CA ASN A 55 18.45 -1.91 9.77
C ASN A 55 19.35 -3.00 9.17
N LYS A 56 18.78 -4.05 8.55
CA LYS A 56 19.57 -5.08 7.85
C LYS A 56 20.24 -4.52 6.60
N PHE A 57 19.55 -3.65 5.86
CA PHE A 57 20.12 -2.98 4.69
C PHE A 57 21.28 -2.06 5.07
N GLU A 58 21.17 -1.34 6.19
CA GLU A 58 22.27 -0.54 6.75
C GLU A 58 23.46 -1.41 7.16
N GLN A 59 23.23 -2.58 7.75
CA GLN A 59 24.32 -3.52 8.06
C GLN A 59 25.04 -3.97 6.79
N LEU A 60 24.29 -4.29 5.72
CA LEU A 60 24.87 -4.64 4.42
C LEU A 60 25.66 -3.47 3.83
N SER A 61 25.13 -2.24 3.91
CA SER A 61 25.83 -1.07 3.39
C SER A 61 27.10 -0.79 4.16
N SER A 62 27.10 -0.98 5.49
CA SER A 62 28.30 -0.85 6.32
C SER A 62 29.36 -1.89 5.96
N CYS A 63 28.98 -3.15 5.74
CA CYS A 63 29.91 -4.18 5.28
C CYS A 63 30.48 -3.91 3.87
N CYS A 64 29.72 -3.24 3.01
CA CYS A 64 30.17 -2.85 1.67
C CYS A 64 30.81 -1.46 1.61
N GLU A 65 30.93 -0.75 2.73
CA GLU A 65 31.41 0.64 2.79
C GLU A 65 30.67 1.59 1.83
N TRP A 66 29.34 1.42 1.68
CA TRP A 66 28.54 2.26 0.79
C TRP A 66 28.31 3.65 1.38
N THR A 67 28.40 4.67 0.52
CA THR A 67 27.94 6.03 0.81
C THR A 67 26.41 6.11 0.78
N SER A 68 25.82 7.15 1.39
CA SER A 68 24.38 7.43 1.30
C SER A 68 23.88 7.44 -0.14
N GLU A 69 24.62 8.06 -1.06
CA GLU A 69 24.28 8.07 -2.48
C GLU A 69 24.24 6.65 -3.07
N LYS A 70 25.23 5.82 -2.74
CA LYS A 70 25.28 4.44 -3.22
C LYS A 70 24.13 3.61 -2.65
N MET A 71 23.77 3.82 -1.38
CA MET A 71 22.63 3.18 -0.74
C MET A 71 21.32 3.50 -1.49
N LEU A 72 21.08 4.78 -1.77
CA LEU A 72 19.90 5.23 -2.53
C LEU A 72 19.84 4.64 -3.94
N GLN A 73 20.99 4.48 -4.62
CA GLN A 73 21.05 3.80 -5.92
C GLN A 73 20.73 2.30 -5.82
N MET A 74 21.13 1.65 -4.73
CA MET A 74 21.01 0.20 -4.57
C MET A 74 19.66 -0.23 -4.00
N VAL A 75 19.00 0.61 -3.21
CA VAL A 75 17.81 0.25 -2.42
C VAL A 75 16.69 -0.36 -3.27
N LYS A 76 16.43 0.16 -4.48
CA LYS A 76 15.41 -0.35 -5.42
C LYS A 76 15.66 -1.80 -5.88
N ARG A 77 16.91 -2.29 -5.81
CA ARG A 77 17.26 -3.68 -6.12
C ARG A 77 16.81 -4.66 -5.04
N TYR A 78 16.60 -4.16 -3.82
CA TYR A 78 16.19 -4.92 -2.65
C TYR A 78 14.70 -4.74 -2.35
N CYS A 79 13.87 -4.50 -3.38
CA CYS A 79 12.41 -4.39 -3.24
C CYS A 79 11.70 -5.31 -4.22
N ILE A 80 10.57 -5.90 -3.80
CA ILE A 80 9.74 -6.70 -4.70
C ILE A 80 9.16 -5.77 -5.76
N VAL A 81 8.83 -6.32 -6.93
CA VAL A 81 8.38 -5.54 -8.10
C VAL A 81 7.23 -4.59 -7.75
N LEU A 82 6.31 -5.00 -6.87
CA LEU A 82 5.17 -4.20 -6.43
C LEU A 82 5.55 -2.84 -5.83
N TYR A 83 6.65 -2.75 -5.08
CA TYR A 83 7.05 -1.50 -4.40
C TYR A 83 8.23 -0.80 -5.06
N LYS A 84 8.78 -1.35 -6.15
CA LYS A 84 9.95 -0.74 -6.80
C LYS A 84 9.70 0.70 -7.22
N GLU A 85 8.51 1.01 -7.73
CA GLU A 85 8.19 2.36 -8.16
C GLU A 85 8.01 3.30 -6.98
N GLU A 86 7.24 2.88 -5.98
CA GLU A 86 7.02 3.66 -4.76
C GLU A 86 8.34 3.94 -4.00
N VAL A 87 9.22 2.94 -3.90
CA VAL A 87 10.56 3.14 -3.33
C VAL A 87 11.40 4.07 -4.21
N SER A 88 11.23 4.02 -5.53
CA SER A 88 11.90 4.96 -6.45
C SER A 88 11.48 6.41 -6.20
N GLU A 89 10.18 6.64 -6.00
CA GLU A 89 9.64 7.96 -5.65
C GLU A 89 10.19 8.46 -4.32
N LEU A 90 10.25 7.58 -3.30
CA LEU A 90 10.86 7.90 -2.01
C LEU A 90 12.34 8.25 -2.13
N VAL A 91 13.09 7.54 -2.98
CA VAL A 91 14.50 7.85 -3.27
C VAL A 91 14.61 9.25 -3.89
N GLN A 92 13.79 9.56 -4.89
CA GLN A 92 13.81 10.88 -5.55
C GLN A 92 13.42 12.03 -4.61
N ALA A 93 12.53 11.76 -3.64
CA ALA A 93 12.10 12.72 -2.64
C ALA A 93 13.11 12.90 -1.48
N SER A 94 14.21 12.14 -1.46
CA SER A 94 15.16 12.12 -0.34
C SER A 94 16.53 12.65 -0.69
N ARG A 95 17.12 13.38 0.26
CA ARG A 95 18.45 14.01 0.10
C ARG A 95 19.58 13.04 0.37
N ASP A 96 19.40 12.19 1.35
CA ASP A 96 20.36 11.20 1.81
C ASP A 96 19.65 9.96 2.38
N TRP A 97 20.44 9.01 2.87
CA TRP A 97 19.91 7.77 3.43
C TRP A 97 19.07 7.99 4.71
N PRO A 98 19.52 8.76 5.72
CA PRO A 98 18.69 9.05 6.90
C PRO A 98 17.32 9.65 6.56
N ASP A 99 17.27 10.59 5.62
CA ASP A 99 16.02 11.20 5.15
C ASP A 99 15.12 10.18 4.41
N PHE A 100 15.70 9.33 3.57
CA PHE A 100 14.98 8.19 2.97
C PHE A 100 14.43 7.23 4.01
N LYS A 101 15.23 6.83 5.01
CA LYS A 101 14.79 5.92 6.07
C LYS A 101 13.63 6.52 6.85
N ALA A 102 13.70 7.81 7.21
CA ALA A 102 12.60 8.48 7.89
C ALA A 102 11.29 8.43 7.09
N LYS A 103 11.32 8.77 5.79
CA LYS A 103 10.14 8.69 4.92
C LYS A 103 9.64 7.26 4.71
N LEU A 104 10.55 6.29 4.62
CA LEU A 104 10.19 4.88 4.52
C LEU A 104 9.44 4.43 5.78
N LEU A 105 9.95 4.75 6.96
CA LEU A 105 9.32 4.36 8.22
C LEU A 105 8.00 5.08 8.46
N ASP A 106 7.90 6.35 8.08
CA ASP A 106 6.62 7.09 8.13
C ASP A 106 5.57 6.44 7.23
N LYS A 107 5.93 6.15 5.97
CA LYS A 107 5.02 5.54 5.00
C LYS A 107 4.61 4.10 5.37
N TYR A 108 5.53 3.33 5.93
CA TYR A 108 5.33 1.92 6.28
C TYR A 108 5.22 1.70 7.79
N GLN A 109 4.79 2.70 8.55
CA GLN A 109 4.71 2.63 10.02
C GLN A 109 3.88 1.44 10.52
N LEU A 110 2.78 1.16 9.84
CA LEU A 110 1.93 -0.01 10.14
C LEU A 110 2.65 -1.33 9.83
N GLY A 111 3.58 -1.32 8.87
CA GLY A 111 4.37 -2.48 8.48
C GLY A 111 5.19 -3.09 9.61
N ASP A 112 5.55 -2.31 10.61
CA ASP A 112 6.30 -2.77 11.79
C ASP A 112 5.41 -3.38 12.88
N GLN A 113 4.08 -3.35 12.72
CA GLN A 113 3.11 -3.85 13.68
C GLN A 113 2.39 -5.08 13.13
N LEU A 114 2.15 -6.07 13.99
CA LEU A 114 1.17 -7.11 13.70
C LEU A 114 -0.23 -6.51 13.90
N LEU A 115 -1.08 -6.66 12.89
CA LEU A 115 -2.43 -6.14 12.88
C LEU A 115 -3.44 -7.27 13.04
N ASP A 116 -4.66 -6.93 13.44
CA ASP A 116 -5.76 -7.88 13.56
C ASP A 116 -6.87 -7.66 12.52
N LEU A 117 -7.91 -8.49 12.60
CA LEU A 117 -9.09 -8.40 11.73
C LEU A 117 -9.84 -7.07 11.88
N ALA A 118 -9.82 -6.44 13.06
CA ALA A 118 -10.49 -5.17 13.29
C ALA A 118 -9.73 -4.03 12.60
N ASP A 119 -8.40 -4.07 12.62
CA ASP A 119 -7.56 -3.11 11.90
C ASP A 119 -7.72 -3.22 10.39
N LEU A 120 -7.77 -4.45 9.85
CA LEU A 120 -8.07 -4.66 8.44
C LEU A 120 -9.42 -4.07 8.02
N ARG A 121 -10.47 -4.23 8.86
CA ARG A 121 -11.80 -3.65 8.59
C ARG A 121 -11.83 -2.13 8.64
N LYS A 122 -10.87 -1.47 9.29
CA LYS A 122 -10.77 -0.01 9.30
C LYS A 122 -10.24 0.55 7.97
N VAL A 123 -9.61 -0.28 7.14
CA VAL A 123 -9.17 0.04 5.77
C VAL A 123 -10.40 0.17 4.88
N GLY A 124 -11.02 1.34 4.95
CA GLY A 124 -12.26 1.64 4.23
C GLY A 124 -11.97 2.30 2.89
N ARG A 125 -12.46 1.73 1.79
CA ARG A 125 -12.34 2.33 0.45
C ARG A 125 -12.84 3.77 0.39
N ARG A 126 -13.92 4.10 1.11
CA ARG A 126 -14.46 5.47 1.16
C ARG A 126 -13.51 6.51 1.76
N LYS A 127 -12.48 6.08 2.49
CA LYS A 127 -11.45 6.93 3.09
C LYS A 127 -10.20 7.06 2.21
N ILE A 128 -10.10 6.26 1.15
CA ILE A 128 -8.94 6.17 0.27
C ILE A 128 -9.32 6.70 -1.10
N GLY A 129 -8.45 7.53 -1.69
CA GLY A 129 -8.80 8.37 -2.85
C GLY A 129 -9.29 7.59 -4.07
N THR A 130 -8.61 6.51 -4.44
CA THR A 130 -8.92 5.70 -5.65
C THR A 130 -9.01 4.22 -5.32
N ALA A 131 -9.73 3.46 -6.15
CA ALA A 131 -9.83 2.01 -6.09
C ALA A 131 -8.46 1.34 -6.16
N LYS A 132 -7.55 1.88 -6.98
CA LYS A 132 -6.16 1.42 -7.09
C LYS A 132 -5.41 1.62 -5.77
N GLN A 133 -5.48 2.81 -5.18
CA GLN A 133 -4.85 3.10 -3.89
C GLN A 133 -5.44 2.22 -2.78
N PHE A 134 -6.77 2.02 -2.78
CA PHE A 134 -7.44 1.13 -1.84
C PHE A 134 -6.92 -0.31 -1.97
N LEU A 135 -6.82 -0.86 -3.18
CA LEU A 135 -6.28 -2.21 -3.39
C LEU A 135 -4.85 -2.33 -2.86
N THR A 136 -3.99 -1.37 -3.17
CA THR A 136 -2.59 -1.37 -2.70
C THR A 136 -2.53 -1.38 -1.18
N GLU A 137 -3.29 -0.50 -0.52
CA GLU A 137 -3.29 -0.38 0.94
C GLU A 137 -3.93 -1.60 1.62
N PHE A 138 -5.04 -2.11 1.07
CA PHE A 138 -5.70 -3.31 1.56
C PHE A 138 -4.77 -4.53 1.50
N GLU A 139 -4.09 -4.75 0.36
CA GLU A 139 -3.14 -5.85 0.24
C GLU A 139 -1.94 -5.69 1.19
N ARG A 140 -1.54 -4.46 1.48
CA ARG A 140 -0.49 -4.16 2.45
C ARG A 140 -0.91 -4.55 3.87
N VAL A 141 -2.09 -4.12 4.30
CA VAL A 141 -2.62 -4.43 5.65
C VAL A 141 -2.91 -5.93 5.81
N VAL A 142 -3.42 -6.60 4.77
CA VAL A 142 -3.60 -8.07 4.79
C VAL A 142 -2.31 -8.81 5.09
N ARG A 143 -1.15 -8.37 4.58
CA ARG A 143 0.15 -8.99 4.87
C ARG A 143 0.58 -8.85 6.33
N LEU A 144 -0.03 -7.91 7.07
CA LEU A 144 0.28 -7.62 8.47
C LEU A 144 -0.66 -8.35 9.43
N VAL A 145 -1.70 -9.02 8.92
CA VAL A 145 -2.63 -9.84 9.72
C VAL A 145 -2.18 -11.30 9.66
N PRO A 146 -1.66 -11.88 10.77
CA PRO A 146 -1.25 -13.28 10.80
C PRO A 146 -2.41 -14.22 10.50
N ASP A 147 -2.13 -15.30 9.77
CA ASP A 147 -3.03 -16.44 9.55
C ASP A 147 -4.44 -16.10 9.02
N LEU A 148 -4.58 -14.99 8.27
CA LEU A 148 -5.86 -14.57 7.69
C LEU A 148 -6.36 -15.57 6.63
N PRO A 149 -7.53 -16.22 6.82
CA PRO A 149 -8.08 -17.12 5.81
C PRO A 149 -8.46 -16.36 4.53
N ASP A 150 -8.21 -16.96 3.36
CA ASP A 150 -8.53 -16.35 2.06
C ASP A 150 -10.01 -15.94 1.93
N LYS A 151 -10.90 -16.71 2.56
CA LYS A 151 -12.34 -16.40 2.61
C LYS A 151 -12.62 -15.09 3.34
N ASP A 152 -12.00 -14.88 4.50
CA ASP A 152 -12.22 -13.68 5.31
C ASP A 152 -11.59 -12.46 4.63
N ARG A 153 -10.40 -12.63 4.04
CA ARG A 153 -9.76 -11.62 3.20
C ARG A 153 -10.70 -11.15 2.08
N TYR A 154 -11.36 -12.08 1.38
CA TYR A 154 -12.27 -11.75 0.30
C TYR A 154 -13.53 -11.04 0.79
N LEU A 155 -14.17 -11.55 1.85
CA LEU A 155 -15.39 -10.95 2.41
C LEU A 155 -15.12 -9.51 2.85
N ILE A 156 -14.05 -9.27 3.61
CA ILE A 156 -13.69 -7.92 4.08
C ILE A 156 -13.35 -7.00 2.89
N PHE A 157 -12.71 -7.52 1.84
CA PHE A 157 -12.47 -6.74 0.62
C PHE A 157 -13.79 -6.32 -0.02
N LEU A 158 -14.75 -7.24 -0.18
CA LEU A 158 -16.04 -6.96 -0.81
C LEU A 158 -16.95 -6.04 0.01
N GLU A 159 -16.86 -6.07 1.34
CA GLU A 159 -17.59 -5.15 2.24
C GLU A 159 -17.35 -3.66 1.88
N ASN A 160 -16.26 -3.35 1.16
CA ASN A 160 -15.92 -2.02 0.70
C ASN A 160 -16.60 -1.59 -0.63
N PHE A 161 -17.40 -2.47 -1.23
CA PHE A 161 -18.06 -2.26 -2.53
C PHE A 161 -19.56 -2.46 -2.39
N SER A 162 -20.34 -1.63 -3.09
CA SER A 162 -21.79 -1.83 -3.23
C SER A 162 -22.11 -3.09 -4.03
N GLU A 163 -23.33 -3.64 -3.93
CA GLU A 163 -23.73 -4.84 -4.68
C GLU A 163 -23.52 -4.71 -6.19
N VAL A 164 -23.74 -3.50 -6.74
CA VAL A 164 -23.51 -3.21 -8.17
C VAL A 164 -22.02 -3.34 -8.50
N GLU A 165 -21.16 -2.74 -7.69
CA GLU A 165 -19.71 -2.82 -7.86
C GLU A 165 -19.18 -4.24 -7.64
N GLN A 166 -19.74 -4.99 -6.69
CA GLN A 166 -19.38 -6.39 -6.47
C GLN A 166 -19.69 -7.24 -7.72
N ARG A 167 -20.83 -7.01 -8.39
CA ARG A 167 -21.13 -7.70 -9.66
C ARG A 167 -20.11 -7.37 -10.75
N GLU A 168 -19.69 -6.12 -10.87
CA GLU A 168 -18.66 -5.71 -11.84
C GLU A 168 -17.29 -6.31 -11.49
N LEU A 169 -16.93 -6.37 -10.20
CA LEU A 169 -15.71 -7.02 -9.74
C LEU A 169 -15.67 -8.51 -10.07
N MET A 170 -16.82 -9.18 -9.96
CA MET A 170 -16.94 -10.62 -10.16
C MET A 170 -17.19 -11.01 -11.62
N LYS A 171 -17.20 -10.04 -12.53
CA LYS A 171 -17.49 -10.28 -13.94
C LYS A 171 -16.48 -11.25 -14.56
N ASP A 172 -16.99 -12.25 -15.27
CA ASP A 172 -16.23 -13.28 -15.98
C ASP A 172 -15.31 -14.14 -15.07
N MET A 173 -15.59 -14.21 -13.76
CA MET A 173 -14.87 -15.09 -12.84
C MET A 173 -15.39 -16.53 -12.89
N THR A 174 -14.48 -17.49 -12.85
CA THR A 174 -14.78 -18.94 -12.88
C THR A 174 -14.92 -19.58 -11.49
N GLY A 175 -14.71 -18.81 -10.41
CA GLY A 175 -14.80 -19.26 -9.01
C GLY A 175 -15.04 -18.10 -8.02
N ARG A 176 -15.13 -18.38 -6.71
CA ARG A 176 -15.51 -17.38 -5.69
C ARG A 176 -14.40 -16.39 -5.30
N TYR A 177 -13.14 -16.60 -5.69
CA TYR A 177 -12.05 -15.66 -5.41
C TYR A 177 -10.86 -15.79 -6.38
N ASP A 178 -11.06 -15.33 -7.61
CA ASP A 178 -9.98 -15.20 -8.59
C ASP A 178 -9.27 -13.85 -8.39
N ARG A 179 -8.22 -13.84 -7.55
CA ARG A 179 -7.49 -12.60 -7.21
C ARG A 179 -6.90 -11.90 -8.45
N PRO A 180 -6.21 -12.58 -9.39
CA PRO A 180 -5.78 -11.96 -10.64
C PRO A 180 -6.93 -11.29 -11.39
N LYS A 181 -8.07 -11.97 -11.54
CA LYS A 181 -9.22 -11.42 -12.26
C LYS A 181 -9.87 -10.26 -11.52
N ILE A 182 -9.98 -10.31 -10.19
CA ILE A 182 -10.48 -9.18 -9.37
C ILE A 182 -9.60 -7.94 -9.57
N LYS A 183 -8.28 -8.11 -9.58
CA LYS A 183 -7.35 -7.00 -9.82
C LYS A 183 -7.51 -6.44 -11.23
N GLU A 184 -7.63 -7.29 -12.23
CA GLU A 184 -7.90 -6.89 -13.62
C GLU A 184 -9.20 -6.09 -13.71
N ASN A 185 -10.30 -6.63 -13.21
CA ASN A 185 -11.61 -6.01 -13.23
C ASN A 185 -11.61 -4.68 -12.48
N LEU A 186 -11.01 -4.61 -11.28
CA LEU A 186 -10.90 -3.38 -10.49
C LEU A 186 -10.15 -2.28 -11.24
N LEU A 187 -9.09 -2.63 -11.97
CA LEU A 187 -8.28 -1.66 -12.73
C LEU A 187 -8.92 -1.26 -14.06
N ALA A 188 -9.72 -2.14 -14.67
CA ALA A 188 -10.43 -1.87 -15.92
C ALA A 188 -11.76 -1.11 -15.69
N GLY A 189 -12.40 -1.33 -14.54
CA GLY A 189 -13.72 -0.78 -14.22
C GLY A 189 -13.69 0.68 -13.75
N SER A 190 -14.83 1.35 -13.88
CA SER A 190 -15.02 2.75 -13.48
C SER A 190 -15.41 2.90 -12.01
N PHE A 191 -14.75 2.16 -11.12
CA PHE A 191 -15.09 2.07 -9.70
C PHE A 191 -15.09 3.42 -8.99
N ASP A 192 -14.12 4.29 -9.29
CA ASP A 192 -14.05 5.62 -8.68
C ASP A 192 -15.26 6.49 -9.09
N GLN A 193 -15.71 6.37 -10.33
CA GLN A 193 -16.91 7.06 -10.81
C GLN A 193 -18.18 6.50 -10.20
N MET A 194 -18.28 5.17 -10.05
CA MET A 194 -19.41 4.51 -9.38
C MET A 194 -19.53 4.98 -7.93
N LEU A 195 -18.41 5.01 -7.19
CA LEU A 195 -18.38 5.51 -5.82
C LEU A 195 -18.75 6.99 -5.74
N TYR A 196 -18.22 7.83 -6.65
CA TYR A 196 -18.58 9.25 -6.70
C TYR A 196 -20.09 9.46 -6.89
N ARG A 197 -20.69 8.75 -7.85
CA ARG A 197 -22.15 8.82 -8.10
C ARG A 197 -22.94 8.36 -6.87
N LEU A 198 -22.51 7.29 -6.21
CA LEU A 198 -23.15 6.79 -4.99
C LEU A 198 -23.11 7.82 -3.86
N LEU A 199 -21.95 8.44 -3.62
CA LEU A 199 -21.79 9.47 -2.59
C LEU A 199 -22.61 10.73 -2.91
N LYS A 200 -22.66 11.13 -4.19
CA LYS A 200 -23.48 12.25 -4.65
C LYS A 200 -24.98 11.99 -4.40
N GLN A 201 -25.47 10.82 -4.80
CA GLN A 201 -26.86 10.43 -4.57
C GLN A 201 -27.22 10.45 -3.08
N GLN A 202 -26.37 9.86 -2.23
CA GLN A 202 -26.60 9.85 -0.79
C GLN A 202 -26.69 11.26 -0.18
N LYS A 203 -25.89 12.21 -0.70
CA LYS A 203 -25.97 13.61 -0.25
C LYS A 203 -27.31 14.24 -0.65
N GLU A 204 -27.72 14.06 -1.90
CA GLU A 204 -28.99 14.59 -2.42
C GLU A 204 -30.20 14.00 -1.67
N ASP A 205 -30.15 12.71 -1.31
CA ASP A 205 -31.23 12.05 -0.57
C ASP A 205 -31.34 12.59 0.86
N ARG A 206 -30.21 12.82 1.56
CA ARG A 206 -30.21 13.46 2.88
C ARG A 206 -30.76 14.89 2.85
N GLU A 207 -30.46 15.64 1.79
CA GLU A 207 -31.00 17.00 1.61
C GLU A 207 -32.51 16.98 1.41
N LYS A 208 -33.03 16.02 0.64
CA LYS A 208 -34.48 15.84 0.44
C LYS A 208 -35.20 15.41 1.71
N GLU A 209 -34.61 14.47 2.46
CA GLU A 209 -35.15 14.02 3.75
C GLU A 209 -35.21 15.16 4.77
N GLY A 210 -34.13 15.96 4.88
CA GLY A 210 -34.11 17.14 5.75
C GLY A 210 -35.16 18.18 5.37
N ALA A 211 -35.30 18.47 4.08
CA ALA A 211 -36.32 19.39 3.59
C ALA A 211 -37.76 18.90 3.81
N SER A 212 -37.98 17.58 3.86
CA SER A 212 -39.29 17.00 4.21
C SER A 212 -39.56 17.15 5.71
N ALA A 213 -38.59 16.82 6.56
CA ALA A 213 -38.72 16.91 8.01
C ALA A 213 -39.02 18.34 8.49
N ASP A 214 -38.36 19.34 7.89
CA ASP A 214 -38.59 20.76 8.20
C ASP A 214 -40.03 21.20 7.85
N LYS A 215 -40.57 20.72 6.72
CA LYS A 215 -41.96 21.00 6.33
C LYS A 215 -42.95 20.33 7.27
N ASP A 216 -42.71 19.08 7.64
CA ASP A 216 -43.56 18.35 8.57
C ASP A 216 -43.57 19.01 9.96
N GLN A 217 -42.41 19.50 10.42
CA GLN A 217 -42.30 20.26 11.66
C GLN A 217 -43.06 21.59 11.60
N ALA A 218 -42.96 22.31 10.48
CA ALA A 218 -43.69 23.56 10.28
C ALA A 218 -45.22 23.35 10.31
N VAL A 219 -45.71 22.32 9.61
CA VAL A 219 -47.13 21.93 9.61
C VAL A 219 -47.60 21.57 11.03
N TYR A 220 -46.83 20.76 11.75
CA TYR A 220 -47.17 20.36 13.12
C TYR A 220 -47.26 21.56 14.07
N LYS A 221 -46.33 22.52 13.95
CA LYS A 221 -46.35 23.76 14.74
C LYS A 221 -47.59 24.59 14.45
N THR A 222 -47.95 24.77 13.18
CA THR A 222 -49.17 25.50 12.79
C THR A 222 -50.43 24.86 13.37
N LEU A 223 -50.52 23.52 13.36
CA LEU A 223 -51.66 22.81 13.95
C LEU A 223 -51.76 23.01 15.46
N ILE A 224 -50.63 23.02 16.17
CA ILE A 224 -50.59 23.33 17.61
C ILE A 224 -51.04 24.77 17.87
N ASP A 225 -50.55 25.73 17.10
CA ASP A 225 -50.90 27.14 17.26
C ASP A 225 -52.41 27.36 17.01
N MET A 226 -52.99 26.71 15.99
CA MET A 226 -54.43 26.74 15.72
C MET A 226 -55.25 26.11 16.85
N ARG A 227 -54.82 24.96 17.39
CA ARG A 227 -55.48 24.30 18.53
C ARG A 227 -55.52 25.23 19.75
N ASN A 228 -54.41 25.90 20.04
CA ASN A 228 -54.32 26.82 21.19
C ASN A 228 -55.23 28.04 21.00
N MET A 229 -55.30 28.60 19.78
CA MET A 229 -56.22 29.70 19.47
C MET A 229 -57.70 29.30 19.58
N MET A 230 -58.06 28.10 19.13
CA MET A 230 -59.44 27.61 19.29
C MET A 230 -59.82 27.41 20.76
N ALA A 231 -58.90 26.90 21.58
CA ALA A 231 -59.13 26.75 23.02
C ALA A 231 -59.33 28.11 23.73
N ASP A 232 -58.51 29.12 23.41
CA ASP A 232 -58.66 30.48 23.94
C ASP A 232 -59.97 31.15 23.48
N MET A 233 -60.37 30.96 22.23
CA MET A 233 -61.64 31.47 21.72
C MET A 233 -62.84 30.78 22.38
N GLU A 234 -62.78 29.47 22.61
CA GLU A 234 -63.81 28.72 23.32
C GLU A 234 -63.95 29.18 24.78
N GLU A 235 -62.84 29.46 25.46
CA GLU A 235 -62.83 30.00 26.83
C GLU A 235 -63.46 31.40 26.88
N LYS A 236 -63.11 32.28 25.93
CA LYS A 236 -63.71 33.62 25.81
C LYS A 236 -65.21 33.56 25.53
N LEU A 237 -65.67 32.65 24.67
CA LEU A 237 -67.09 32.43 24.39
C LEU A 237 -67.84 31.92 25.64
N LYS A 238 -67.26 30.97 26.38
CA LYS A 238 -67.83 30.50 27.66
C LYS A 238 -68.00 31.63 28.67
N LEU A 239 -67.00 32.49 28.81
CA LEU A 239 -67.07 33.66 29.70
C LEU A 239 -68.14 34.67 29.24
N GLN A 240 -68.31 34.89 27.94
CA GLN A 240 -69.37 35.77 27.44
C GLN A 240 -70.79 35.22 27.68
N VAL A 241 -70.99 33.91 27.51
CA VAL A 241 -72.29 33.27 27.76
C VAL A 241 -72.65 33.25 29.25
N MET A 242 -71.66 33.21 30.15
CA MET A 242 -71.88 33.28 31.60
C MET A 242 -72.24 34.68 32.13
N MET A 243 -72.10 35.73 31.32
CA MET A 243 -72.40 37.12 31.70
C MET A 243 -73.80 37.62 31.27
N VAL A 244 -74.65 36.74 30.72
CA VAL A 244 -76.05 37.00 30.35
C VAL A 244 -76.97 36.25 31.31
#